data_AF-A0A2X4U766-F1
#
_entry.id   AF-A0A2X4U766-F1
#
_cell.length_a   1.000
_cell.length_b   1.000
_cell.length_c   1.000
_cell.angle_alpha   90.00
_cell.angle_beta   90.00
_cell.angle_gamma   90.00
#
_symmetry.space_group_name_H-M   'P 1'
#
loop_
_entity.id
_entity.type
_entity.pdbx_description
1 polymer ?
#
loop_
_entity_poly.entity_id
_entity_poly.type
_entity_poly.pdbx_seq_one_letter_code
_entity_poly.pdbx_strand_id
1 'polypeptide(L)'
;MTDEAAILAFAVKWRHWNGGPDEDIFVTFGISPEDYFHRLRRLLTKHRWNRLDPQVLTDLVRICDDRLSTVDIRSGGDRIRPRHVSSEHPLSKLSA
;
A
#
# COMPACT_ATOMS: atom_id res chain seq x y z
N MET A 1 1.73 -8.04 -9.31
CA MET A 1 1.58 -9.13 -8.33
C MET A 1 2.53 -8.83 -7.19
N THR A 2 2.09 -8.11 -6.15
CA THR A 2 2.96 -7.85 -4.99
C THR A 2 3.08 -9.13 -4.18
N ASP A 3 4.30 -9.58 -3.92
CA ASP A 3 4.54 -10.79 -3.15
C ASP A 3 4.14 -10.58 -1.67
N GLU A 4 3.26 -11.44 -1.16
CA GLU A 4 2.72 -11.33 0.20
C GLU A 4 3.81 -11.48 1.27
N ALA A 5 4.84 -12.31 1.00
CA ALA A 5 5.96 -12.48 1.91
C ALA A 5 6.86 -11.22 1.91
N ALA A 6 7.03 -10.55 0.76
CA ALA A 6 7.74 -9.28 0.68
C ALA A 6 7.05 -8.16 1.47
N ILE A 7 5.71 -8.05 1.38
CA ILE A 7 4.93 -7.08 2.18
C ILE A 7 5.19 -7.28 3.67
N LEU A 8 5.12 -8.55 4.11
CA LEU A 8 5.31 -8.90 5.51
C LEU A 8 6.76 -8.69 5.97
N ALA A 9 7.75 -9.09 5.17
CA ALA A 9 9.16 -8.91 5.49
C ALA A 9 9.52 -7.42 5.64
N PHE A 10 8.98 -6.57 4.76
CA PHE A 10 9.11 -5.12 4.89
C PHE A 10 8.47 -4.62 6.17
N ALA A 11 7.23 -5.03 6.48
CA ALA A 11 6.54 -4.62 7.69
C ALA A 11 7.32 -4.99 8.96
N VAL A 12 7.86 -6.21 9.02
CA VAL A 12 8.68 -6.68 10.14
C VAL A 12 9.98 -5.88 10.26
N LYS A 13 10.66 -5.60 9.14
CA LYS A 13 11.87 -4.77 9.11
C LYS A 13 11.60 -3.37 9.67
N TRP A 14 10.47 -2.77 9.30
CA TRP A 14 10.15 -1.38 9.63
C TRP A 14 9.24 -1.21 10.86
N ARG A 15 8.99 -2.28 11.62
CA ARG A 15 8.05 -2.27 12.77
C ARG A 15 8.38 -1.22 13.83
N HIS A 16 9.66 -0.92 14.04
CA HIS A 16 10.10 0.07 15.02
C HIS A 16 9.91 1.52 14.54
N TRP A 17 9.60 1.72 13.26
CA TRP A 17 9.38 3.01 12.61
C TRP A 17 7.97 3.11 12.01
N ASN A 18 6.97 2.61 12.74
CA ASN A 18 5.56 2.69 12.37
C ASN A 18 5.23 2.18 10.94
N GLY A 19 5.92 1.13 10.50
CA GLY A 19 5.67 0.49 9.20
C GLY A 19 6.41 1.11 8.01
N GLY A 20 7.36 2.03 8.25
CA GLY A 20 8.24 2.61 7.25
C GLY A 20 7.63 3.83 6.54
N PRO A 21 8.45 4.59 5.81
CA PRO A 21 8.02 5.81 5.15
C PRO A 21 7.23 5.53 3.87
N ASP A 22 6.32 6.45 3.56
CA ASP A 22 5.37 6.35 2.43
C ASP A 22 6.08 6.22 1.08
N GLU A 23 7.19 6.93 0.90
CA GLU A 23 8.02 6.89 -0.32
C GLU A 23 8.66 5.51 -0.54
N ASP A 24 9.26 4.91 0.50
CA ASP A 24 9.84 3.56 0.39
C ASP A 24 8.77 2.52 0.05
N ILE A 25 7.56 2.66 0.59
CA ILE A 25 6.43 1.78 0.25
C ILE A 25 6.09 1.91 -1.23
N PHE A 26 5.96 3.13 -1.73
CA PHE A 26 5.64 3.38 -3.13
C PHE A 26 6.73 2.89 -4.08
N VAL A 27 8.00 3.19 -3.79
CA VAL A 27 9.15 2.75 -4.60
C VAL A 27 9.30 1.24 -4.59
N THR A 28 9.10 0.58 -3.44
CA THR A 28 9.29 -0.87 -3.30
C THR A 28 8.15 -1.67 -3.93
N PHE A 29 6.90 -1.22 -3.75
CA PHE A 29 5.72 -2.03 -4.08
C PHE A 29 4.88 -1.47 -5.23
N GLY A 30 5.13 -0.23 -5.67
CA GLY A 30 4.37 0.44 -6.74
C GLY A 30 2.91 0.70 -6.37
N ILE A 31 2.59 0.74 -5.08
CA ILE A 31 1.23 0.95 -4.57
C ILE A 31 1.19 2.09 -3.56
N SER A 32 0.02 2.67 -3.36
CA SER A 32 -0.18 3.69 -2.34
C SER A 32 0.11 3.12 -0.93
N PRO A 33 0.53 3.97 0.03
CA PRO A 33 0.65 3.55 1.43
C PRO A 33 -0.64 2.97 2.00
N GLU A 34 -1.80 3.53 1.63
CA GLU A 34 -3.13 3.04 2.03
C GLU A 34 -3.37 1.60 1.54
N ASP A 35 -3.15 1.34 0.25
CA ASP A 35 -3.26 0.00 -0.34
C ASP A 35 -2.30 -0.99 0.34
N TYR A 36 -1.09 -0.55 0.65
CA TYR A 36 -0.11 -1.35 1.36
C TYR A 36 -0.60 -1.77 2.75
N PHE A 37 -1.04 -0.83 3.59
CA PHE A 37 -1.50 -1.13 4.94
C PHE A 37 -2.80 -1.94 4.96
N HIS A 38 -3.71 -1.72 4.01
CA HIS A 38 -4.89 -2.57 3.84
C HIS A 38 -4.53 -4.01 3.45
N ARG A 39 -3.58 -4.20 2.53
CA ARG A 39 -3.10 -5.53 2.15
C ARG A 39 -2.41 -6.20 3.33
N LEU A 40 -1.50 -5.50 4.02
CA LEU A 40 -0.84 -6.01 5.22
C LEU A 40 -1.86 -6.45 6.27
N ARG A 41 -2.88 -5.63 6.57
CA ARG A 41 -3.95 -5.99 7.52
C ARG A 41 -4.69 -7.27 7.13
N ARG A 42 -4.99 -7.46 5.83
CA ARG A 42 -5.59 -8.70 5.31
C ARG A 42 -4.64 -9.90 5.35
N LEU A 43 -3.33 -9.69 5.28
CA LEU A 43 -2.36 -10.76 5.44
C LEU A 43 -2.30 -11.23 6.89
N LEU A 44 -2.29 -10.31 7.85
CA LEU A 44 -2.20 -10.63 9.27
C LEU A 44 -3.40 -11.45 9.79
N THR A 45 -4.54 -11.45 9.09
CA THR A 45 -5.70 -12.30 9.43
C THR A 45 -5.60 -13.73 8.88
N LYS A 46 -4.64 -14.04 8.00
CA LYS A 46 -4.48 -15.39 7.43
C LYS A 46 -3.71 -16.29 8.40
N HIS A 47 -4.26 -17.48 8.68
CA HIS A 47 -3.65 -18.49 9.58
C HIS A 47 -2.20 -18.87 9.24
N ARG A 48 -1.78 -18.78 7.96
CA ARG A 48 -0.40 -19.09 7.54
C ARG A 48 0.64 -18.19 8.23
N TRP A 49 0.28 -16.96 8.59
CA TRP A 49 1.17 -15.99 9.23
C TRP A 49 1.07 -15.97 10.76
N ASN A 50 0.23 -16.83 11.35
CA ASN A 50 0.11 -17.05 12.79
C ASN A 50 1.35 -17.73 13.42
N ARG A 51 2.36 -18.07 12.60
CA ARG A 51 3.67 -18.55 13.05
C ARG A 51 4.63 -17.41 13.42
N LEU A 52 4.27 -16.18 13.10
CA LEU A 52 5.00 -15.01 13.59
C LEU A 52 4.91 -14.97 15.11
N ASP A 53 5.94 -14.40 15.71
CA ASP A 53 5.91 -14.11 17.14
C ASP A 53 4.67 -13.26 17.48
N PRO A 54 3.90 -13.62 18.51
CA PRO A 54 2.63 -12.95 18.81
C PRO A 54 2.82 -11.46 19.14
N GLN A 55 3.95 -11.07 19.72
CA GLN A 55 4.26 -9.66 19.98
C GLN A 55 4.43 -8.89 18.66
N VAL A 56 5.13 -9.48 17.70
CA VAL A 56 5.30 -8.90 16.36
C VAL A 56 3.95 -8.77 15.66
N LEU A 57 3.08 -9.78 15.76
CA LEU A 57 1.74 -9.72 15.18
C LEU A 57 0.93 -8.56 15.76
N THR A 58 0.90 -8.43 17.09
CA THR A 58 0.20 -7.35 17.79
C THR A 58 0.74 -5.97 17.39
N ASP A 59 2.06 -5.80 17.30
CA ASP A 59 2.66 -4.55 16.86
C ASP A 59 2.28 -4.19 15.42
N LEU A 60 2.32 -5.16 14.50
CA LEU A 60 1.95 -4.92 13.11
C LEU A 60 0.47 -4.58 12.95
N VAL A 61 -0.42 -5.24 13.71
CA VAL A 61 -1.85 -4.91 13.72
C VAL A 61 -2.06 -3.48 14.21
N ARG A 62 -1.39 -3.08 15.30
CA ARG A 62 -1.47 -1.72 15.86
C ARG A 62 -0.98 -0.67 14.87
N ILE A 63 0.14 -0.91 14.20
CA ILE A 63 0.68 -0.01 13.16
C ILE A 63 -0.32 0.16 12.02
N CYS A 64 -0.96 -0.93 11.56
CA CYS A 64 -2.00 -0.84 10.53
C CYS A 64 -3.19 0.01 10.98
N ASP A 65 -3.69 -0.17 12.21
CA ASP A 65 -4.81 0.65 12.71
C ASP A 65 -4.44 2.14 12.80
N ASP A 66 -3.26 2.47 13.33
CA ASP A 66 -2.76 3.85 13.43
C ASP A 66 -2.64 4.51 12.05
N ARG A 67 -2.03 3.81 11.10
CA ARG A 67 -1.78 4.31 9.75
C ARG A 67 -3.04 4.41 8.90
N LEU A 68 -4.01 3.53 9.11
CA LEU A 68 -5.31 3.63 8.42
C LEU A 68 -6.21 4.69 9.05
N SER A 69 -6.08 4.96 10.36
CA SER A 69 -6.86 5.99 11.06
C SER A 69 -6.36 7.42 10.76
N THR A 70 -5.05 7.62 10.62
CA THR A 70 -4.48 8.95 10.29
C THR A 70 -4.83 9.39 8.86
N VAL A 71 -5.00 8.42 7.96
CA VAL A 71 -5.41 8.66 6.57
C VAL A 71 -6.84 9.19 6.52
N ASP A 72 -7.75 8.77 7.40
CA ASP A 72 -9.12 9.29 7.44
C ASP A 72 -9.16 10.81 7.74
N ILE A 73 -8.25 11.32 8.58
CA ILE A 73 -8.16 12.76 8.93
C ILE A 73 -7.53 13.59 7.80
N ARG A 74 -6.66 12.99 6.98
CA ARG A 74 -5.90 13.69 5.90
C ARG A 74 -6.47 13.46 4.49
N SER A 75 -7.26 12.41 4.28
CA SER A 75 -7.83 12.01 2.99
C SER A 75 -9.07 12.79 2.57
N GLY A 76 -9.46 13.82 3.32
CA GLY A 76 -10.39 14.84 2.85
C GLY A 76 -9.87 15.72 1.70
N GLY A 77 -8.61 15.56 1.26
CA GLY A 77 -7.93 16.53 0.41
C GLY A 77 -7.38 16.09 -0.95
N ASP A 78 -7.32 14.80 -1.31
CA ASP A 78 -6.67 14.37 -2.57
C ASP A 78 -7.35 13.19 -3.25
N ARG A 79 -8.58 13.40 -3.73
CA ARG A 79 -9.22 12.54 -4.74
C ARG A 79 -9.29 13.22 -6.11
N ILE A 80 -8.30 14.03 -6.46
CA ILE A 80 -8.11 14.46 -7.85
C ILE A 80 -7.37 13.33 -8.57
N ARG A 81 -8.11 12.29 -8.93
CA ARG A 81 -7.66 11.42 -10.04
C ARG A 81 -7.65 12.29 -11.30
N PRO A 82 -6.53 12.44 -12.03
CA PRO A 82 -6.62 12.95 -13.39
C PRO A 82 -7.46 11.94 -14.18
N ARG A 83 -8.67 12.37 -14.57
CA ARG A 83 -9.45 11.70 -15.61
C ARG A 83 -8.54 11.59 -16.81
N HIS A 84 -8.09 10.38 -17.12
CA HIS A 84 -7.51 10.08 -18.41
C HIS A 84 -8.63 10.27 -19.44
N VAL A 85 -8.80 11.49 -19.93
CA VAL A 85 -9.51 11.72 -21.19
C VAL A 85 -8.57 11.17 -22.25
N SER A 86 -8.81 9.92 -22.66
CA SER A 86 -8.27 9.43 -23.92
C SER A 86 -8.92 10.28 -25.00
N SER A 87 -8.25 11.37 -25.37
CA SER A 87 -8.54 12.11 -26.59
C SER A 87 -8.49 11.11 -27.73
N GLU A 88 -9.55 11.20 -28.52
CA GLU A 88 -9.87 10.34 -29.63
C GLU A 88 -8.75 10.33 -30.66
N HIS A 89 -8.50 9.16 -31.24
CA HIS A 89 -7.75 9.00 -32.47
C HIS A 89 -8.57 9.55 -33.64
N PRO A 90 -8.04 10.51 -34.43
CA PRO A 90 -8.34 10.52 -35.85
C PRO A 90 -7.10 10.14 -36.67
N LEU A 91 -7.23 9.03 -37.39
CA LEU A 91 -6.38 8.67 -38.52
C LEU A 91 -6.28 9.85 -39.50
N SER A 92 -5.06 10.28 -39.83
CA SER A 92 -4.81 11.08 -41.04
C SER A 92 -3.44 10.75 -41.64
N LYS A 93 -3.49 9.75 -42.53
CA LYS A 93 -2.85 9.67 -43.84
C LYS A 93 -1.38 10.08 -43.98
N LEU A 94 -0.53 9.07 -44.23
CA LEU A 94 0.69 9.23 -45.03
C LEU A 94 0.33 9.48 -46.50
N SER A 95 0.83 10.59 -47.04
CA SER A 95 1.14 10.89 -48.44
C SER A 95 2.26 11.94 -48.35
N ALA A 96 3.37 11.92 -49.07
CA ALA A 96 3.79 11.22 -50.27
C ALA A 96 5.30 10.93 -50.20
#